data_AF-A0A4Q5U6S3-F1
#
_entry.id   AF-A0A4Q5U6S3-F1
#
_cell.length_a   1.000
_cell.length_b   1.000
_cell.length_c   1.000
_cell.angle_alpha   90.00
_cell.angle_beta   90.00
_cell.angle_gamma   90.00
#
_symmetry.space_group_name_H-M   'P 1'
#
loop_
_entity.id
_entity.type
_entity.pdbx_description
1 polymer ?
#
loop_
_entity_poly.entity_id
_entity_poly.type
_entity_poly.pdbx_seq_one_letter_code
_entity_poly.pdbx_strand_id
1 'polypeptide(L)'
;MKRSILNAVKSAILSVVFLSWSAVAFAQDKIVIDKSEAESWLMRNWIWVALGALVLLILLFSGSRARRRTTTTVTKDDYGNVRKVTTTEIDD
;
A
#
# COMPACT_ATOMS: atom_id res chain seq x y z
N MET A 1 3.07 -15.52 -16.60
CA MET A 1 2.65 -14.36 -17.43
C MET A 1 1.97 -13.24 -16.62
N LYS A 2 0.86 -13.50 -15.89
CA LYS A 2 0.12 -12.46 -15.13
C LYS A 2 0.96 -11.64 -14.13
N ARG A 3 1.91 -12.27 -13.43
CA ARG A 3 2.81 -11.59 -12.47
C ARG A 3 3.79 -10.61 -13.15
N SER A 4 4.20 -10.89 -14.39
CA SER A 4 5.10 -10.02 -15.16
C SER A 4 4.40 -8.73 -15.59
N ILE A 5 3.14 -8.83 -16.02
CA ILE A 5 2.31 -7.69 -16.41
C ILE A 5 2.01 -6.82 -15.18
N LEU A 6 1.66 -7.44 -14.05
CA LEU A 6 1.43 -6.71 -12.80
C LEU A 6 2.69 -5.95 -12.34
N ASN A 7 3.87 -6.54 -12.45
CA ASN A 7 5.12 -5.88 -12.08
C ASN A 7 5.48 -4.75 -13.05
N ALA A 8 5.21 -4.91 -14.35
CA ALA A 8 5.40 -3.85 -15.35
C ALA A 8 4.47 -2.66 -15.09
N VAL A 9 3.18 -2.91 -14.78
CA VAL A 9 2.22 -1.85 -14.42
C VAL A 9 2.64 -1.14 -13.14
N LYS A 10 3.07 -1.87 -12.11
CA LYS A 10 3.59 -1.26 -10.87
C LYS A 10 4.81 -0.39 -11.13
N SER A 11 5.74 -0.86 -11.97
CA SER A 11 6.92 -0.09 -12.37
C SER A 11 6.55 1.17 -13.14
N ALA A 12 5.57 1.10 -14.04
CA ALA A 12 5.09 2.25 -14.82
C ALA A 12 4.40 3.29 -13.92
N ILE A 13 3.62 2.84 -12.94
CA ILE A 13 3.00 3.75 -11.95
C ILE A 13 4.09 4.43 -11.11
N LEU A 14 5.08 3.66 -10.63
CA LEU A 14 6.20 4.19 -9.87
C LEU A 14 7.02 5.22 -10.65
N SER A 15 7.29 4.97 -11.93
CA SER A 15 8.01 5.92 -12.78
C SER A 15 7.20 7.19 -13.04
N VAL A 16 5.89 7.09 -13.27
CA VAL A 16 5.02 8.27 -13.41
C VAL A 16 4.99 9.09 -12.12
N VAL A 17 4.89 8.44 -10.96
CA VAL A 17 4.93 9.13 -9.65
C VAL A 17 6.28 9.82 -9.44
N PHE A 18 7.40 9.15 -9.75
CA PHE A 18 8.74 9.70 -9.60
C PHE A 18 9.00 10.90 -10.53
N LEU A 19 8.54 10.80 -11.78
CA LEU A 19 8.63 11.91 -12.75
C LEU A 19 7.76 13.10 -12.33
N SER A 20 6.55 12.84 -11.85
CA SER A 20 5.65 13.88 -11.33
C SER A 20 6.23 14.57 -10.11
N TRP A 21 6.81 13.80 -9.19
CA TRP A 21 7.48 14.32 -8.00
C TRP A 21 8.66 15.22 -8.37
N SER A 22 9.49 14.78 -9.32
CA SER A 22 10.63 15.57 -9.81
C SER A 22 10.15 16.87 -10.45
N ALA A 23 9.11 16.82 -11.29
CA ALA A 23 8.52 18.01 -11.91
C ALA A 23 7.98 19.00 -10.87
N VAL A 24 7.32 18.52 -9.81
CA VAL A 24 6.85 19.37 -8.71
C VAL A 24 8.01 19.97 -7.92
N ALA A 25 9.05 19.19 -7.62
CA ALA A 25 10.23 19.68 -6.91
C ALA A 25 10.96 20.80 -7.68
N PHE A 26 11.13 20.65 -9.00
CA PHE A 26 11.72 21.70 -9.84
C PHE A 26 10.78 22.88 -10.09
N ALA A 27 9.46 22.69 -10.03
CA ALA A 27 8.48 23.78 -10.14
C ALA A 27 8.38 24.63 -8.85
N GLN A 28 8.79 24.11 -7.69
CA GLN A 28 8.75 24.84 -6.42
C GLN A 28 9.79 25.97 -6.31
N ASP A 29 10.81 26.00 -7.15
CA ASP A 29 11.89 27.01 -7.09
C ASP A 29 11.41 28.44 -7.44
N LYS A 30 10.20 28.60 -7.99
CA LYS A 30 9.61 29.90 -8.31
C LYS A 30 8.19 30.15 -7.79
N ILE A 31 7.54 29.17 -7.18
CA ILE A 31 6.22 29.37 -6.58
C ILE A 31 6.44 29.70 -5.10
N VAL A 32 6.87 30.94 -4.84
CA VAL A 32 6.54 31.57 -3.57
C VAL A 32 5.02 31.66 -3.58
N ILE A 33 4.33 30.68 -2.97
CA ILE A 33 2.91 30.80 -2.71
C ILE A 33 2.83 31.99 -1.77
N ASP A 34 2.58 33.17 -2.31
CA ASP A 34 2.29 34.32 -1.51
C ASP A 34 0.99 33.98 -0.79
N LYS A 35 1.10 33.59 0.47
CA LYS A 35 -0.06 33.14 1.25
C LYS A 35 -1.12 34.24 1.25
N SER A 36 -0.72 35.50 1.02
CA SER A 36 -1.61 36.65 0.88
C SER A 36 -2.50 36.63 -0.37
N GLU A 37 -2.09 35.99 -1.48
CA GLU A 37 -2.88 35.83 -2.72
C GLU A 37 -3.84 34.63 -2.68
N ALA A 38 -3.67 33.72 -1.71
CA ALA A 38 -4.60 32.61 -1.54
C ALA A 38 -5.93 33.13 -0.94
N GLU A 39 -6.87 33.51 -1.82
CA GLU A 39 -8.18 34.07 -1.46
C GLU A 39 -9.03 33.15 -0.56
N SER A 40 -8.77 31.83 -0.57
CA SER A 40 -9.56 30.85 0.17
C SER A 40 -8.77 30.10 1.23
N TRP A 41 -9.44 29.81 2.36
CA TRP A 41 -8.89 28.98 3.44
C TRP A 41 -8.42 27.61 2.93
N LEU A 42 -9.12 27.04 1.94
CA LEU A 42 -8.77 25.75 1.36
C LEU A 42 -7.47 25.81 0.55
N MET A 43 -7.25 26.87 -0.23
CA MET A 43 -5.97 27.09 -0.93
C MET A 43 -4.81 27.33 0.03
N ARG A 44 -5.07 27.89 1.22
CA ARG A 44 -4.02 28.06 2.24
C ARG A 44 -3.69 26.77 2.99
N ASN A 45 -4.68 25.88 3.14
CA ASN A 45 -4.58 24.67 3.97
C ASN A 45 -4.62 23.36 3.17
N TRP A 46 -4.53 23.42 1.84
CA TRP A 46 -4.68 22.26 0.94
C TRP A 46 -3.77 21.09 1.32
N ILE A 47 -2.57 21.36 1.84
CA ILE A 47 -1.62 20.32 2.27
C ILE A 47 -2.17 19.48 3.43
N TRP A 48 -2.89 20.10 4.38
CA TRP A 48 -3.51 19.41 5.52
C TRP A 48 -4.72 18.59 5.08
N VAL A 49 -5.51 19.14 4.15
CA VAL A 49 -6.64 18.42 3.53
C VAL A 49 -6.13 17.19 2.77
N ALA A 50 -5.06 17.34 1.99
CA ALA A 50 -4.41 16.25 1.27
C ALA A 50 -3.85 15.18 2.22
N LEU A 51 -3.19 15.59 3.31
CA LEU A 51 -2.66 14.67 4.31
C LEU A 51 -3.77 13.89 5.04
N GLY A 52 -4.86 14.57 5.42
CA GLY A 52 -6.03 13.92 6.01
C GLY A 52 -6.70 12.92 5.08
N ALA A 53 -6.85 13.27 3.80
CA ALA A 53 -7.39 12.38 2.77
C ALA A 53 -6.48 11.15 2.56
N LEU A 54 -5.15 11.32 2.57
CA LEU A 54 -4.21 10.22 2.43
C LEU A 54 -4.31 9.23 3.60
N VAL A 55 -4.38 9.73 4.84
CA VAL A 55 -4.56 8.89 6.03
C VAL A 55 -5.87 8.11 5.96
N LEU A 56 -6.96 8.77 5.56
CA LEU A 56 -8.25 8.11 5.37
C LEU A 56 -8.15 6.97 4.33
N LEU A 57 -7.46 7.22 3.21
CA LEU A 57 -7.22 6.22 2.18
C LEU A 57 -6.43 5.03 2.74
N ILE A 58 -5.35 5.28 3.49
CA ILE A 58 -4.59 4.20 4.13
C ILE A 58 -5.48 3.39 5.06
N LEU A 59 -6.32 4.02 5.88
CA LEU A 59 -7.23 3.30 6.78
C LEU A 59 -8.26 2.44 6.02
N LEU A 60 -8.85 2.98 4.94
CA LEU A 60 -9.83 2.26 4.12
C LEU A 60 -9.19 1.05 3.40
N PHE A 61 -7.96 1.19 2.92
CA PHE A 61 -7.29 0.15 2.14
C PHE A 61 -6.33 -0.74 2.96
N SER A 62 -6.10 -0.45 4.25
CA SER A 62 -5.27 -1.25 5.14
C SER A 62 -5.95 -2.58 5.55
N GLY A 63 -7.24 -2.76 5.28
CA GLY A 63 -8.07 -3.81 5.88
C GLY A 63 -8.25 -5.12 5.12
N SER A 64 -7.51 -5.42 4.04
CA SER A 64 -7.84 -6.56 3.16
C SER A 64 -6.76 -7.66 3.02
N ARG A 65 -5.89 -7.83 4.02
CA ARG A 65 -5.02 -9.02 4.03
C ARG A 65 -5.76 -10.19 4.67
N ALA A 66 -6.41 -11.02 3.84
CA ALA A 66 -6.95 -12.31 4.23
C ALA A 66 -5.91 -13.06 5.07
N ARG A 67 -6.24 -13.31 6.34
CA ARG A 67 -5.33 -13.92 7.30
C ARG A 67 -5.31 -15.42 7.04
N ARG A 68 -4.49 -15.85 6.08
CA ARG A 68 -4.32 -17.29 5.77
C ARG A 68 -3.91 -18.04 7.03
N ARG A 69 -4.75 -18.99 7.45
CA ARG A 69 -4.49 -19.83 8.62
C ARG A 69 -4.00 -21.18 8.14
N THR A 70 -2.71 -21.45 8.29
CA THR A 70 -2.14 -22.77 8.02
C THR A 70 -2.26 -23.64 9.26
N THR A 71 -2.95 -24.76 9.16
CA THR A 71 -3.04 -25.76 10.25
C THR A 71 -2.28 -27.00 9.83
N THR A 72 -1.21 -27.34 10.55
CA THR A 72 -0.46 -28.58 10.34
C THR A 72 -0.82 -29.57 11.43
N THR A 73 -1.49 -30.66 11.05
CA THR A 73 -1.78 -31.77 11.96
C THR A 73 -0.73 -32.87 11.76
N VAL A 74 -0.05 -33.24 12.85
CA VAL A 74 0.94 -34.33 12.86
C VAL A 74 0.34 -35.49 13.64
N THR A 75 0.08 -36.60 12.96
CA THR A 75 -0.38 -37.85 13.57
C THR A 75 0.85 -38.71 13.87
N LYS A 76 1.04 -39.05 15.15
CA LYS A 76 2.13 -39.93 15.62
C LYS A 76 1.57 -41.29 16.05
N ASP A 77 2.39 -42.33 16.00
CA ASP A 77 2.06 -43.66 16.53
C ASP A 77 2.36 -43.78 18.04
N ASP A 78 2.01 -44.91 18.64
CA ASP A 78 2.19 -45.18 20.08
C ASP A 78 3.66 -45.27 20.51
N TYR A 79 4.59 -45.34 19.55
CA TYR A 79 6.04 -45.31 19.78
C TYR A 79 6.65 -43.91 19.52
N GLY A 80 5.81 -42.91 19.23
CA GLY A 80 6.21 -41.53 19.01
C GLY A 80 6.71 -41.21 17.60
N ASN A 81 6.69 -42.17 16.68
CA ASN A 81 7.10 -41.95 15.29
C ASN A 81 6.02 -41.21 14.50
N VAL A 82 6.44 -40.33 13.60
CA VAL A 82 5.52 -39.55 12.76
C VAL A 82 4.95 -40.46 11.68
N ARG A 83 3.63 -40.70 11.74
CA ARG A 83 2.93 -41.59 10.80
C ARG A 83 2.29 -40.83 9.64
N LYS A 84 1.82 -39.59 9.88
CA LYS A 84 1.21 -38.74 8.85
C LYS A 84 1.33 -37.28 9.22
N VAL A 85 1.67 -36.44 8.23
CA VAL A 85 1.61 -34.98 8.35
C VAL A 85 0.56 -34.50 7.36
N THR A 86 -0.49 -33.86 7.84
CA THR A 86 -1.53 -33.25 7.00
C THR A 86 -1.52 -31.75 7.25
N THR A 87 -1.09 -31.00 6.25
CA THR A 87 -1.18 -29.53 6.24
C THR A 87 -2.43 -29.13 5.51
N THR A 88 -3.36 -28.48 6.20
CA THR A 88 -4.52 -27.84 5.59
C THR A 88 -4.30 -26.33 5.59
N GLU A 89 -4.34 -25.74 4.41
CA GLU A 89 -4.46 -24.29 4.26
C GLU A 89 -5.94 -23.94 4.34
N ILE A 90 -6.30 -23.16 5.36
CA ILE A 90 -7.65 -22.61 5.51
C ILE A 90 -7.56 -21.16 5.01
N ASP A 91 -8.13 -20.91 3.83
CA ASP A 91 -8.44 -19.57 3.34
C ASP A 91 -9.77 -19.17 3.99
N ASP A 92 -9.74 -18.25 4.97
CA ASP A 92 -10.92 -17.59 5.56
C ASP A 92 -11.49 -16.52 4.61
#